data_AF-A0A6J1NP37-F1
#
_entry.id   AF-A0A6J1NP37-F1
#
_cell.length_a   1.000
_cell.length_b   1.000
_cell.length_c   1.000
_cell.angle_alpha   90.00
_cell.angle_beta   90.00
_cell.angle_gamma   90.00
#
_symmetry.space_group_name_H-M   'P 1'
#
loop_
_entity.id
_entity.type
_entity.pdbx_description
1 polymer ?
#
loop_
_entity_poly.entity_id
_entity_poly.type
_entity_poly.pdbx_seq_one_letter_code
_entity_poly.pdbx_strand_id
1 'polypeptide(L)'
;MLKFTIKSAILGSAVYYTVDKGVWKDSTTTSELYEELEKGVSPYAGELKKQIPYELPPLPSNDRLTYLFKYYWNCGVKTTFRFLVDLPTHASNAAVKTYDFISSSLETNPDAQTKDVK
;
A
#
# COMPACT_ATOMS: atom_id res chain seq x y z
N MET A 1 1.67 0.05 -26.02
CA MET A 1 2.12 -1.35 -25.74
C MET A 1 3.01 -1.43 -24.50
N LEU A 2 4.22 -0.86 -24.48
CA LEU A 2 5.17 -1.02 -23.35
C LEU A 2 4.62 -0.62 -21.96
N LYS A 3 3.98 0.56 -21.84
CA LYS A 3 3.38 1.01 -20.56
C LYS A 3 2.30 0.05 -20.04
N PHE A 4 1.53 -0.55 -20.95
CA PHE A 4 0.51 -1.53 -20.60
C PHE A 4 1.17 -2.82 -20.11
N THR A 5 2.18 -3.33 -20.82
CA THR A 5 2.94 -4.52 -20.42
C THR A 5 3.59 -4.39 -19.05
N ILE A 6 4.19 -3.23 -18.75
CA ILE A 6 4.82 -2.98 -17.44
C ILE A 6 3.77 -2.98 -16.33
N LYS A 7 2.67 -2.24 -16.51
CA LYS A 7 1.58 -2.19 -15.51
C LYS A 7 0.93 -3.57 -15.31
N SER A 8 0.69 -4.31 -16.40
CA SER A 8 0.10 -5.65 -16.32
C SER A 8 1.05 -6.66 -15.68
N ALA A 9 2.37 -6.56 -15.92
CA ALA A 9 3.35 -7.44 -15.30
C ALA A 9 3.41 -7.22 -13.78
N ILE A 10 3.42 -5.96 -13.32
CA ILE A 10 3.40 -5.61 -11.90
C ILE A 10 2.10 -6.08 -11.24
N LEU A 11 0.97 -5.85 -11.91
CA LEU A 11 -0.33 -6.31 -11.40
C LEU A 11 -0.37 -7.83 -11.32
N GLY A 12 0.07 -8.52 -12.38
CA GLY A 12 0.08 -9.97 -12.46
C GLY A 12 1.00 -10.61 -11.42
N SER A 13 2.17 -10.04 -11.15
CA SER A 13 3.08 -10.54 -10.12
C SER A 13 2.53 -10.32 -8.71
N ALA A 14 1.90 -9.16 -8.44
CA ALA A 14 1.23 -8.91 -7.16
C ALA A 14 0.09 -9.90 -6.93
N VAL A 15 -0.74 -10.15 -7.94
CA VAL A 15 -1.81 -11.16 -7.88
C VAL A 15 -1.22 -12.55 -7.62
N TYR A 16 -0.23 -12.98 -8.41
CA TYR A 16 0.43 -14.27 -8.23
C TYR A 16 0.96 -14.47 -6.81
N TYR A 17 1.66 -13.48 -6.27
CA TYR A 17 2.19 -13.53 -4.90
C TYR A 17 1.08 -13.64 -3.85
N THR A 18 -0.01 -12.89 -4.00
CA THR A 18 -1.13 -12.97 -3.04
C THR A 18 -1.89 -14.30 -3.13
N VAL A 19 -1.95 -14.92 -4.31
CA VAL A 19 -2.47 -16.29 -4.48
C VAL A 19 -1.55 -17.30 -3.80
N ASP A 20 -0.23 -17.20 -4.04
CA ASP A 20 0.77 -18.10 -3.44
C ASP A 20 0.78 -18.02 -1.92
N LYS A 21 0.68 -16.81 -1.37
CA LYS A 21 0.52 -16.59 0.07
C LYS A 21 -0.78 -17.13 0.64
N GLY A 22 -1.75 -17.53 -0.17
CA GLY A 22 -2.98 -18.12 0.33
C GLY A 22 -4.10 -17.13 0.63
N VAL A 23 -3.96 -15.86 0.24
CA VAL A 23 -5.06 -14.86 0.35
C VAL A 23 -6.26 -15.28 -0.51
N TRP A 24 -5.99 -15.97 -1.62
CA TRP A 24 -7.00 -16.37 -2.62
C TRP A 24 -6.97 -17.86 -2.99
N LYS A 25 -6.26 -18.69 -2.22
CA LYS A 25 -5.94 -20.08 -2.62
C LYS A 25 -7.04 -21.06 -2.23
N ASP A 26 -6.96 -21.60 -1.02
CA ASP A 26 -7.92 -22.56 -0.48
C ASP A 26 -8.31 -22.16 0.94
N SER A 27 -9.51 -22.57 1.34
CA SER A 27 -10.10 -22.14 2.62
C SER A 27 -9.23 -22.50 3.82
N THR A 28 -8.47 -23.59 3.75
CA THR A 28 -7.61 -24.05 4.84
C THR A 28 -6.39 -23.14 4.95
N THR A 29 -5.65 -22.93 3.87
CA THR A 29 -4.50 -22.02 3.83
C THR A 29 -4.90 -20.58 4.20
N THR A 30 -6.06 -20.10 3.72
CA THR A 30 -6.55 -18.78 4.10
C THR A 30 -6.88 -18.70 5.59
N SER A 31 -7.48 -19.74 6.18
CA SER A 31 -7.80 -19.75 7.62
C SER A 31 -6.55 -19.74 8.51
N GLU A 32 -5.52 -20.50 8.15
CA GLU A 32 -4.25 -20.51 8.89
C GLU A 32 -3.56 -19.13 8.84
N LEU A 33 -3.62 -18.46 7.69
CA LEU A 33 -3.08 -17.12 7.53
C LEU A 33 -3.85 -16.08 8.35
N TYR A 34 -5.18 -16.24 8.47
CA TYR A 34 -6.00 -15.42 9.35
C TYR A 34 -5.65 -15.63 10.83
N GLU A 35 -5.43 -16.87 11.27
CA GLU A 35 -5.01 -17.16 12.65
C GLU A 35 -3.63 -16.58 12.95
N GLU A 36 -2.69 -16.62 12.00
CA GLU A 36 -1.36 -16.03 12.14
C GLU A 36 -1.44 -14.50 12.28
N LEU A 37 -2.27 -13.85 11.44
CA LEU A 37 -2.56 -12.42 11.54
C LEU A 37 -3.21 -12.08 12.88
N GLU A 38 -4.18 -12.87 13.33
CA GLU A 38 -4.83 -12.67 14.62
C GLU A 38 -3.83 -12.77 15.77
N LYS A 39 -2.94 -13.77 15.77
CA LYS A 39 -1.87 -13.91 16.76
C LYS A 39 -0.91 -12.72 16.75
N GLY A 40 -0.59 -12.18 15.57
CA GLY A 40 0.24 -10.98 15.44
C GLY A 40 -0.43 -9.68 15.90
N VAL A 41 -1.74 -9.56 15.72
CA VAL A 41 -2.52 -8.35 16.07
C VAL A 41 -3.10 -8.41 17.50
N SER A 42 -3.22 -9.62 18.07
CA SER A 42 -3.71 -9.90 19.42
C SER A 42 -3.15 -8.98 20.53
N PRO A 43 -1.82 -8.75 20.64
CA PRO A 43 -1.30 -7.86 21.68
C PRO A 43 -1.80 -6.41 21.55
N TYR A 44 -2.04 -5.93 20.32
CA TYR A 44 -2.49 -4.57 20.04
C TYR A 44 -4.01 -4.41 20.16
N ALA A 45 -4.77 -5.46 19.87
CA ALA A 45 -6.23 -5.47 20.05
C ALA A 45 -6.63 -5.26 21.52
N GLY A 46 -5.85 -5.83 22.45
CA GLY A 46 -6.05 -5.65 23.89
C GLY A 46 -5.75 -4.22 24.37
N GLU A 47 -4.76 -3.54 23.80
CA GLU A 47 -4.45 -2.13 24.10
C GLU A 47 -5.47 -1.16 23.50
N LEU A 48 -5.92 -1.42 22.27
CA LEU A 48 -6.98 -0.63 21.62
C LEU A 48 -8.30 -0.69 22.41
N LYS A 49 -8.63 -1.86 22.97
CA LYS A 49 -9.82 -2.03 23.82
C LYS A 49 -9.73 -1.26 25.15
N LYS A 50 -8.51 -0.97 25.64
CA LYS A 50 -8.29 -0.18 26.87
C LYS A 50 -8.29 1.33 26.63
N GLN A 51 -7.80 1.79 25.47
CA GLN A 51 -7.72 3.22 25.14
C GLN A 51 -9.04 3.81 24.63
N ILE A 52 -9.98 2.96 24.18
CA ILE A 52 -11.27 3.39 23.69
C ILE A 52 -12.36 2.89 24.66
N PRO A 53 -12.71 3.68 25.71
CA PRO A 53 -13.91 3.43 26.52
C PRO A 53 -15.15 3.81 25.70
N TYR A 54 -15.43 3.03 24.67
CA TYR A 54 -16.60 3.16 23.82
C TYR A 54 -17.31 1.82 23.84
N GLU A 55 -18.51 1.78 24.41
CA GLU A 55 -19.39 0.65 24.20
C GLU A 55 -19.67 0.59 22.70
N LEU A 56 -19.18 -0.46 22.05
CA LEU A 56 -19.43 -0.70 20.64
C LEU A 56 -20.95 -0.67 20.44
N PRO A 57 -21.47 0.22 19.58
CA PRO A 57 -22.89 0.25 19.29
C PRO A 57 -23.29 -1.14 18.82
N PRO A 58 -24.54 -1.55 19.07
CA PRO A 58 -25.01 -2.88 18.69
C PRO A 58 -24.61 -3.11 17.23
N LEU A 59 -23.86 -4.20 17.04
CA LEU A 59 -23.36 -4.57 15.72
C LEU A 59 -24.53 -4.49 14.74
N PRO A 60 -24.33 -3.86 13.56
CA PRO A 60 -25.40 -3.75 12.59
C PRO A 60 -25.95 -5.16 12.28
N SER A 61 -27.24 -5.26 11.95
CA SER A 61 -27.88 -6.56 11.65
C SER A 61 -27.00 -7.41 10.71
N ASN A 62 -27.04 -8.74 10.87
CA ASN A 62 -26.15 -9.67 10.13
C ASN A 62 -26.09 -9.38 8.61
N ASP A 63 -27.20 -8.96 8.01
CA ASP A 63 -27.27 -8.57 6.60
C ASP A 63 -26.45 -7.31 6.29
N ARG A 64 -26.48 -6.32 7.18
CA ARG A 64 -25.76 -5.06 7.05
C ARG A 64 -24.26 -5.24 7.33
N LEU A 65 -23.86 -6.12 8.27
CA LEU A 65 -22.46 -6.52 8.43
C LEU A 65 -21.92 -7.22 7.18
N THR A 66 -22.69 -8.16 6.63
CA THR A 66 -22.32 -8.86 5.40
C THR A 66 -22.17 -7.90 4.22
N TYR A 67 -23.09 -6.95 4.09
CA TYR A 67 -23.00 -5.90 3.07
C TYR A 67 -21.77 -5.01 3.25
N LEU A 68 -21.51 -4.53 4.47
CA LEU A 68 -20.36 -3.68 4.76
C LEU A 68 -19.04 -4.42 4.47
N PHE A 69 -18.92 -5.67 4.91
CA PHE A 69 -17.75 -6.50 4.64
C PHE A 69 -17.51 -6.64 3.13
N LYS A 70 -18.55 -7.01 2.37
CA LYS A 70 -18.49 -7.09 0.90
C LYS A 70 -18.08 -5.76 0.27
N TYR A 71 -18.66 -4.66 0.74
CA TYR A 71 -18.39 -3.32 0.23
C TYR A 71 -16.94 -2.91 0.46
N TYR A 72 -16.45 -3.01 1.70
CA TYR A 72 -15.08 -2.64 2.05
C TYR A 72 -14.05 -3.56 1.43
N TRP A 73 -14.33 -4.86 1.32
CA TRP A 73 -13.47 -5.78 0.60
C TRP A 73 -13.30 -5.36 -0.87
N ASN A 74 -14.41 -5.12 -1.58
CA ASN A 74 -14.39 -4.67 -2.97
C ASN A 74 -13.70 -3.30 -3.13
N CYS A 75 -13.92 -2.39 -2.18
CA CYS A 75 -13.25 -1.09 -2.15
C CYS A 75 -11.73 -1.24 -1.98
N GLY A 76 -11.31 -2.11 -1.05
CA GLY A 76 -9.90 -2.42 -0.81
C GLY A 76 -9.24 -2.99 -2.05
N VAL A 77 -9.86 -3.99 -2.69
CA VAL A 77 -9.36 -4.57 -3.95
C VAL A 77 -9.21 -3.50 -5.02
N LYS A 78 -10.24 -2.69 -5.28
CA LYS A 78 -10.17 -1.62 -6.29
C LYS A 78 -9.06 -0.61 -6.00
N THR A 79 -8.91 -0.21 -4.74
CA THR A 79 -7.92 0.80 -4.34
C THR A 79 -6.50 0.26 -4.48
N THR A 80 -6.24 -0.97 -4.03
CA THR A 80 -4.93 -1.62 -4.15
C THR A 80 -4.51 -1.79 -5.61
N PHE A 81 -5.42 -2.25 -6.47
CA PHE A 81 -5.13 -2.40 -7.90
C PHE A 81 -4.88 -1.06 -8.58
N ARG A 82 -5.65 -0.02 -8.22
CA ARG A 82 -5.41 1.36 -8.69
C ARG A 82 -4.02 1.84 -8.29
N PHE A 83 -3.66 1.65 -7.02
CA PHE A 83 -2.33 2.00 -6.50
C PHE A 83 -1.22 1.30 -7.25
N LEU A 84 -1.28 -0.03 -7.44
CA LEU A 84 -0.27 -0.80 -8.17
C LEU A 84 -0.13 -0.32 -9.63
N VAL A 85 -1.22 0.04 -10.28
CA VAL A 85 -1.22 0.57 -11.65
C VAL A 85 -0.59 1.96 -11.72
N ASP A 86 -0.79 2.79 -10.71
CA ASP A 86 -0.30 4.17 -10.67
C ASP A 86 1.14 4.27 -10.12
N LEU A 87 1.59 3.27 -9.36
CA LEU A 87 2.91 3.19 -8.72
C LEU A 87 4.09 3.44 -9.67
N PRO A 88 4.18 2.85 -10.89
CA PRO A 88 5.28 3.13 -11.81
C PRO A 88 5.33 4.60 -12.25
N THR A 89 4.16 5.24 -12.34
CA THR A 89 4.05 6.65 -12.74
C THR A 89 4.54 7.55 -11.61
N HIS A 90 4.12 7.27 -10.38
CA HIS A 90 4.59 7.99 -9.20
C HIS A 90 6.10 7.82 -8.98
N ALA A 91 6.62 6.61 -9.14
CA ALA A 91 8.04 6.32 -9.03
C ALA A 91 8.86 7.07 -10.09
N SER A 92 8.41 7.05 -11.36
CA SER A 92 9.07 7.79 -12.44
C SER A 92 9.05 9.30 -12.19
N ASN A 93 7.92 9.85 -11.75
CA ASN A 93 7.80 11.27 -11.45
C ASN A 93 8.68 11.68 -10.26
N ALA A 94 8.77 10.84 -9.24
CA ALA A 94 9.66 11.07 -8.11
C ALA A 94 11.13 11.07 -8.56
N ALA A 95 11.54 10.09 -9.36
CA ALA A 95 12.91 10.01 -9.88
C ALA A 95 13.29 11.22 -10.73
N VAL A 96 12.40 11.64 -11.64
CA VAL A 96 12.61 12.84 -12.47
C VAL A 96 12.73 14.09 -11.60
N LYS A 97 11.83 14.29 -10.64
CA LYS A 97 11.89 15.44 -9.72
C LYS A 97 13.17 15.46 -8.88
N THR A 98 13.64 14.31 -8.43
CA THR A 98 14.90 14.22 -7.68
C THR A 98 16.08 14.56 -8.57
N TYR A 99 16.11 14.06 -9.81
CA TYR A 99 17.15 14.40 -10.77
C TYR A 99 17.16 15.90 -11.07
N ASP A 100 15.99 16.47 -11.40
CA ASP A 100 15.83 17.89 -11.72
C ASP A 100 16.26 18.78 -10.55
N PHE A 101 15.93 18.38 -9.31
CA PHE A 101 16.34 19.09 -8.11
C PHE A 101 17.87 19.09 -7.90
N ILE A 102 18.52 17.94 -8.13
CA ILE A 102 19.98 17.81 -8.02
C ILE A 102 20.67 18.62 -9.12
N SER A 103 20.22 18.50 -10.36
CA SER A 103 20.79 19.26 -11.49
C SER A 103 20.61 20.76 -11.30
N SER A 104 19.43 21.22 -10.89
CA SER A 104 19.20 22.65 -10.60
C SER A 104 20.08 23.17 -9.46
N SER A 105 20.33 22.34 -8.45
CA SER A 105 21.19 22.70 -7.31
C SER A 105 22.67 22.78 -7.71
N LEU A 106 23.11 21.96 -8.67
CA LEU A 106 24.46 21.99 -9.21
C LEU A 106 24.67 23.17 -10.17
N GLU A 107 23.69 23.49 -11.02
CA GLU A 107 23.75 24.62 -11.95
C GLU A 107 23.65 25.98 -11.24
N THR A 108 22.97 26.05 -10.08
CA THR A 108 22.87 27.26 -9.26
C THR A 108 24.19 27.62 -8.56
N ASN A 109 25.23 26.78 -8.64
CA ASN A 109 26.51 27.01 -7.98
C ASN A 109 27.72 27.24 -8.94
N PRO A 110 27.76 28.30 -9.78
CA PRO A 110 28.97 28.65 -10.52
C PRO A 110 29.95 29.57 -9.75
N ASP A 111 29.58 30.20 -8.64
CA ASP A 111 30.34 31.36 -8.09
C ASP A 111 30.93 31.19 -6.68
N ALA A 112 31.05 29.97 -6.14
CA ALA A 112 31.74 29.74 -4.86
C ALA A 112 33.24 29.42 -4.98
N GLN A 113 33.85 29.55 -6.17
CA GLN A 113 35.30 29.34 -6.35
C GLN A 113 35.93 30.33 -7.34
N THR A 114 35.93 31.63 -7.05
CA THR A 114 37.06 32.51 -7.40
C THR A 114 36.92 33.81 -6.60
N LYS A 115 37.63 33.90 -5.47
CA LYS A 115 38.30 35.12 -4.94
C LYS A 115 38.74 34.88 -3.49
N ASP A 116 39.65 33.94 -3.34
CA ASP A 116 40.82 34.20 -2.49
C ASP A 116 42.02 34.35 -3.44
N VAL A 117 43.01 35.15 -3.03
CA VAL A 117 44.22 35.61 -3.76
C VAL A 117 44.04 36.92 -4.56
N LYS A 118 44.19 38.06 -3.88
CA LYS A 118 45.48 38.75 -3.75
C LYS A 118 45.38 39.92 -2.77
#